data_AF-A0A8B9VGK8-F1
#
_entry.id   AF-A0A8B9VGK8-F1
#
_cell.length_a   1.000
_cell.length_b   1.000
_cell.length_c   1.000
_cell.angle_alpha   90.00
_cell.angle_beta   90.00
_cell.angle_gamma   90.00
#
_symmetry.space_group_name_H-M   'P 1'
#
loop_
_entity.id
_entity.type
_entity.pdbx_description
1 polymer ?
#
loop_
_entity_poly.entity_id
_entity_poly.type
_entity_poly.pdbx_seq_one_letter_code
_entity_poly.pdbx_strand_id
1 'polypeptide(L)'
;LKPGAERRRQSAQEARRSLPIFPYRDELVAAIARHQILVIEGETGSGKTTQIPQYLHEEVRGGLGGEIRGAPRGVVWVAEGGIWGFWGRGLVGYSIRFEDCTSERTVLKYMTDGMLLREFLTEPDLGSYR
;
A
#
# COMPACT_ATOMS: atom_id res chain seq x y z
N LEU A 1 -5.15 -29.71 0.16
CA LEU A 1 -4.18 -28.64 0.53
C LEU A 1 -3.39 -29.14 1.74
N LYS A 2 -2.06 -28.92 1.81
CA LYS A 2 -1.20 -29.52 2.86
C LYS A 2 -1.55 -28.96 4.27
N PRO A 3 -1.69 -29.78 5.33
CA PRO A 3 -2.10 -29.35 6.68
C PRO A 3 -1.22 -28.29 7.37
N GLY A 4 0.00 -28.07 6.89
CA GLY A 4 0.91 -27.02 7.38
C GLY A 4 0.73 -25.65 6.72
N ALA A 5 -0.07 -25.55 5.65
CA ALA A 5 -0.39 -24.29 4.99
C ALA A 5 -1.59 -23.59 5.65
N GLU A 6 -2.58 -24.35 6.14
CA GLU A 6 -3.75 -23.82 6.85
C GLU A 6 -3.38 -23.20 8.20
N ARG A 7 -2.55 -23.88 9.00
CA ARG A 7 -2.06 -23.35 10.29
C ARG A 7 -1.31 -22.02 10.16
N ARG A 8 -0.45 -21.89 9.14
CA ARG A 8 0.28 -20.64 8.87
C ARG A 8 -0.64 -19.50 8.42
N ARG A 9 -1.72 -19.82 7.69
CA ARG A 9 -2.72 -18.82 7.28
C ARG A 9 -3.53 -18.33 8.48
N GLN A 10 -3.96 -19.24 9.35
CA GLN A 10 -4.70 -18.90 10.57
C GLN A 10 -3.86 -18.02 11.51
N SER A 11 -2.60 -18.38 11.77
CA SER A 11 -1.72 -17.58 12.63
C SER A 11 -1.43 -16.19 12.05
N ALA A 12 -1.29 -16.07 10.73
CA ALA A 12 -1.10 -14.77 10.07
C ALA A 12 -2.36 -13.89 10.16
N GLN A 13 -3.54 -14.50 10.12
CA GLN A 13 -4.81 -13.80 10.19
C GLN A 13 -5.12 -13.32 11.62
N GLU A 14 -4.74 -14.10 12.63
CA GLU A 14 -4.78 -13.70 14.04
C GLU A 14 -3.82 -12.55 14.32
N ALA A 15 -2.56 -12.64 13.86
CA ALA A 15 -1.58 -11.57 13.97
C ALA A 15 -2.05 -10.28 13.30
N ARG A 16 -2.80 -10.37 12.19
CA ARG A 16 -3.39 -9.20 11.52
C ARG A 16 -4.46 -8.53 12.38
N ARG A 17 -5.31 -9.34 13.03
CA ARG A 17 -6.41 -8.87 13.90
C ARG A 17 -5.90 -8.24 15.20
N SER A 18 -4.71 -8.62 15.67
CA SER A 18 -4.13 -8.07 16.89
C SER A 18 -3.40 -6.73 16.68
N LEU A 19 -3.24 -6.25 15.44
CA LEU A 19 -2.59 -4.98 15.18
C LEU A 19 -3.51 -3.80 15.56
N PRO A 20 -2.98 -2.75 16.21
CA PRO A 20 -3.77 -1.58 16.63
C PRO A 20 -4.55 -0.89 15.51
N ILE A 21 -4.05 -0.95 14.26
CA ILE A 21 -4.74 -0.36 13.11
C ILE A 21 -5.96 -1.16 12.64
N PHE A 22 -6.09 -2.44 13.01
CA PHE A 22 -7.11 -3.34 12.47
C PHE A 22 -8.55 -2.85 12.66
N PRO A 23 -8.97 -2.33 13.83
CA PRO A 23 -10.33 -1.83 14.03
C PRO A 23 -10.70 -0.65 13.12
N TYR A 24 -9.71 0.09 12.64
CA TYR A 24 -9.89 1.29 11.82
C TYR A 24 -9.96 1.02 10.31
N ARG A 25 -9.96 -0.26 9.89
CA ARG A 25 -9.96 -0.64 8.46
C ARG A 25 -10.99 0.14 7.64
N ASP A 26 -12.26 0.06 8.05
CA ASP A 26 -13.36 0.57 7.24
C ASP A 26 -13.40 2.12 7.26
N GLU A 27 -13.02 2.72 8.37
CA GLU A 27 -12.84 4.18 8.49
C GLU A 27 -11.72 4.67 7.58
N LEU A 28 -10.57 4.00 7.57
CA LEU A 28 -9.44 4.33 6.72
C LEU A 28 -9.79 4.22 5.23
N VAL A 29 -10.44 3.14 4.82
CA VAL A 29 -10.88 2.95 3.43
C VAL A 29 -11.87 4.05 3.03
N ALA A 30 -12.84 4.37 3.90
CA ALA A 30 -13.79 5.44 3.64
C ALA A 30 -13.12 6.83 3.58
N ALA A 31 -12.15 7.10 4.45
CA ALA A 31 -11.39 8.35 4.47
C ALA A 31 -10.56 8.52 3.20
N ILE A 32 -9.88 7.46 2.75
CA ILE A 32 -9.07 7.47 1.52
C ILE A 32 -9.95 7.76 0.30
N ALA A 33 -11.16 7.20 0.25
CA ALA A 33 -12.09 7.45 -0.86
C ALA A 33 -12.66 8.87 -0.87
N ARG A 34 -12.69 9.56 0.29
CA ARG A 34 -13.29 10.89 0.46
C ARG A 34 -12.29 12.03 0.39
N HIS A 35 -11.04 11.78 0.74
CA HIS A 35 -10.03 12.82 0.91
C HIS A 35 -8.88 12.64 -0.07
N GLN A 36 -8.60 13.70 -0.84
CA GLN A 36 -7.47 13.74 -1.76
C GLN A 36 -6.11 13.71 -1.04
N ILE A 37 -6.08 14.18 0.22
CA ILE A 37 -4.91 14.13 1.12
C ILE A 37 -5.41 13.63 2.48
N LEU A 38 -4.79 12.57 3.00
CA LEU A 38 -5.09 11.99 4.30
C LEU A 38 -3.80 11.83 5.11
N VAL A 39 -3.78 12.41 6.31
CA VAL A 39 -2.68 12.22 7.27
C VAL A 39 -3.12 11.16 8.28
N ILE A 40 -2.30 10.13 8.46
CA ILE A 40 -2.57 9.02 9.38
C ILE A 40 -1.45 8.98 10.42
N GLU A 41 -1.80 9.27 11.66
CA GLU A 41 -0.88 9.20 12.80
C GLU A 41 -1.03 7.86 13.53
N GLY A 42 0.08 7.37 14.08
CA GLY A 42 0.07 6.27 15.03
C GLY A 42 1.49 5.82 15.36
N GLU A 43 1.66 5.09 16.47
CA GLU A 43 2.98 4.64 16.92
C GLU A 43 3.63 3.61 15.99
N THR A 44 4.97 3.50 16.03
CA THR A 44 5.70 2.44 15.34
C THR A 44 5.22 1.07 15.83
N GLY A 45 5.00 0.12 14.92
CA GLY A 45 4.42 -1.18 15.25
C GLY A 45 2.89 -1.23 15.25
N SER A 46 2.19 -0.10 15.07
CA SER A 46 0.72 -0.10 14.98
C SER A 46 0.15 -0.80 13.73
N GLY A 47 1.01 -1.05 12.72
CA GLY A 47 0.65 -1.74 11.49
C GLY A 47 0.35 -0.82 10.29
N LYS A 48 0.54 0.49 10.38
CA LYS A 48 0.27 1.46 9.29
C LYS A 48 0.88 1.05 7.95
N THR A 49 2.20 0.97 7.90
CA THR A 49 2.99 0.70 6.68
C THR A 49 2.74 -0.70 6.10
N THR A 50 2.21 -1.64 6.89
CA THR A 50 1.95 -3.02 6.44
C THR A 50 0.49 -3.29 6.11
N GLN A 51 -0.47 -2.70 6.83
CA GLN A 51 -1.90 -3.00 6.70
C GLN A 51 -2.65 -2.11 5.73
N ILE A 52 -2.34 -0.81 5.69
CA ILE A 52 -3.02 0.14 4.79
C ILE A 52 -2.87 -0.28 3.32
N PRO A 53 -1.68 -0.68 2.84
CA PRO A 53 -1.52 -1.25 1.50
C PRO A 53 -2.41 -2.45 1.20
N GLN A 54 -2.64 -3.30 2.21
CA GLN A 54 -3.46 -4.50 2.05
C GLN A 54 -4.93 -4.15 1.91
N TYR A 55 -5.42 -3.19 2.70
CA TYR A 55 -6.79 -2.69 2.58
C TYR A 55 -7.01 -2.07 1.20
N LEU A 56 -6.12 -1.18 0.76
CA LEU A 56 -6.16 -0.59 -0.58
C LEU A 56 -6.19 -1.65 -1.68
N HIS A 57 -5.34 -2.67 -1.58
CA HIS A 57 -5.32 -3.75 -2.55
C HIS A 57 -6.60 -4.60 -2.56
N GLU A 58 -7.19 -4.87 -1.39
CA GLU A 58 -8.48 -5.57 -1.29
C GLU A 58 -9.58 -4.81 -2.02
N GLU A 59 -9.62 -3.48 -1.88
CA GLU A 59 -10.57 -2.63 -2.61
C GLU A 59 -10.32 -2.64 -4.13
N VAL A 60 -9.05 -2.65 -4.56
CA VAL A 60 -8.69 -2.71 -5.99
C VAL A 60 -9.01 -4.07 -6.63
N ARG A 61 -8.85 -5.20 -5.92
CA ARG A 61 -9.14 -6.55 -6.44
C ARG A 61 -10.58 -7.01 -6.25
N GLY A 62 -11.29 -6.47 -5.25
CA GLY A 62 -12.58 -6.97 -4.78
C GLY A 62 -13.76 -6.71 -5.71
N GLY A 63 -13.65 -5.76 -6.64
CA GLY A 63 -14.68 -5.51 -7.64
C GLY A 63 -16.04 -5.12 -7.04
N LEU A 64 -16.19 -3.84 -6.71
CA LEU A 64 -17.34 -3.15 -7.32
C LEU A 64 -16.99 -3.08 -8.82
N GLY A 65 -17.77 -3.78 -9.65
CA GLY A 65 -17.58 -3.90 -11.10
C GLY A 65 -17.78 -2.60 -11.88
N GLY A 66 -17.14 -1.51 -11.45
CA GLY A 66 -17.03 -0.26 -12.15
C GLY A 66 -15.58 0.18 -12.05
N GLU A 67 -15.02 0.60 -13.17
CA GLU A 67 -14.00 1.63 -13.24
C GLU A 67 -13.88 2.40 -11.92
N ILE A 68 -12.78 2.21 -11.18
CA ILE A 68 -12.56 2.95 -9.96
C ILE A 68 -12.33 4.42 -10.35
N ARG A 69 -13.42 5.16 -10.52
CA ARG A 69 -13.46 6.61 -10.45
C ARG A 69 -13.34 6.97 -8.98
N GLY A 70 -12.11 7.05 -8.45
CA GLY A 70 -11.86 7.69 -7.15
C GLY A 70 -10.91 7.01 -6.16
N ALA A 71 -10.38 5.80 -6.42
CA ALA A 71 -9.21 5.35 -5.67
C ALA A 71 -7.98 6.07 -6.22
N PRO A 72 -7.14 6.66 -5.38
CA PRO A 72 -5.91 7.29 -5.83
C PRO A 72 -5.06 6.22 -6.49
N ARG A 73 -4.96 6.25 -7.83
CA ARG A 73 -3.83 5.60 -8.50
C ARG A 73 -2.61 6.40 -8.08
N GLY A 74 -1.50 5.76 -7.74
CA GLY A 74 -0.29 6.48 -7.36
C GLY A 74 -0.21 6.93 -5.90
N VAL A 75 -0.60 6.07 -4.95
CA VAL A 75 -0.24 6.35 -3.54
C VAL A 75 1.26 6.10 -3.36
N VAL A 76 1.99 7.18 -3.13
CA VAL A 76 3.42 7.13 -2.76
C VAL A 76 3.53 6.94 -1.26
N TRP A 77 4.28 5.94 -0.85
CA TRP A 77 4.63 5.75 0.55
C TRP A 77 6.13 5.93 0.72
N VAL A 78 6.51 6.86 1.59
CA VAL A 78 7.89 6.94 2.06
C VAL A 78 7.99 6.04 3.29
N ALA A 79 8.75 4.96 3.18
CA ALA A 79 8.93 4.00 4.26
C ALA A 79 10.41 3.87 4.64
N GLU A 80 10.69 3.90 5.94
CA GLU A 80 12.00 3.54 6.52
C GLU A 80 12.07 2.03 6.89
N GLY A 81 11.42 1.16 6.12
CA GLY A 81 11.38 -0.28 6.44
C GLY A 81 10.71 -1.14 5.38
N GLY A 82 11.37 -2.25 5.03
CA GLY A 82 10.99 -3.12 3.91
C GLY A 82 9.70 -3.91 4.15
N ILE A 83 8.83 -3.96 3.13
CA ILE A 83 7.55 -4.67 3.17
C ILE A 83 7.69 -5.95 2.33
N TRP A 84 8.32 -6.96 2.93
CA TRP A 84 8.72 -8.19 2.25
C TRP A 84 7.56 -9.10 1.79
N GLY A 85 6.35 -8.91 2.32
CA GLY A 85 5.22 -9.82 2.12
C GLY A 85 4.45 -9.66 0.80
N PHE A 86 4.66 -8.57 0.05
CA PHE A 86 3.77 -8.20 -1.07
C PHE A 86 4.44 -8.15 -2.45
N TRP A 87 5.77 -8.28 -2.52
CA TRP A 87 6.56 -8.25 -3.77
C TRP A 87 6.08 -9.27 -4.82
N GLY A 88 5.58 -10.42 -4.38
CA GLY A 88 5.26 -11.54 -5.27
C GLY A 88 4.10 -11.34 -6.25
N ARG A 89 3.38 -10.21 -6.20
CA ARG A 89 2.23 -9.95 -7.10
C ARG A 89 2.45 -8.79 -8.09
N GLY A 90 3.58 -8.10 -8.05
CA GLY A 90 3.92 -6.98 -8.96
C GLY A 90 3.09 -5.69 -8.76
N LEU A 91 2.10 -5.72 -7.86
CA LEU A 91 1.19 -4.61 -7.57
C LEU A 91 1.79 -3.57 -6.60
N VAL A 92 2.80 -3.97 -5.82
CA VAL A 92 3.59 -3.08 -4.98
C VAL A 92 5.03 -3.10 -5.50
N GLY A 93 5.58 -1.92 -5.72
CA GLY A 93 6.96 -1.70 -6.18
C GLY A 93 7.69 -0.76 -5.23
N TYR A 94 9.01 -0.65 -5.40
CA TYR A 94 9.83 0.37 -4.74
C TYR A 94 10.79 1.01 -5.72
N SER A 95 11.19 2.23 -5.39
CA SER A 95 12.28 2.93 -6.05
C SER A 95 13.16 3.59 -4.98
N ILE A 96 14.38 3.10 -4.86
CA ILE A 96 15.42 3.64 -3.98
C ILE A 96 16.60 4.08 -4.83
N ARG A 97 17.60 4.72 -4.21
CA ARG A 97 18.79 5.16 -4.96
C ARG A 97 19.49 3.93 -5.56
N PHE A 98 19.66 3.95 -6.88
CA PHE A 98 20.29 2.91 -7.70
C PHE A 98 19.49 1.61 -7.90
N GLU A 99 18.24 1.55 -7.45
CA GLU A 99 17.41 0.37 -7.63
C GLU A 99 15.94 0.74 -7.82
N ASP A 100 15.37 0.28 -8.93
CA ASP A 100 13.95 0.43 -9.22
C ASP A 100 13.34 -0.96 -9.47
N CYS A 101 12.39 -1.31 -8.63
CA CYS A 101 11.63 -2.55 -8.66
C CYS A 101 10.14 -2.24 -8.82
N THR A 102 9.83 -1.35 -9.75
CA THR A 102 8.46 -1.08 -10.23
C THR A 102 8.21 -1.75 -11.57
N SER A 103 6.94 -1.88 -11.93
CA SER A 103 6.49 -2.42 -13.22
C SER A 103 5.21 -1.70 -13.65
N GLU A 104 4.76 -1.93 -14.89
CA GLU A 104 3.45 -1.44 -15.36
C GLU A 104 2.27 -1.92 -14.51
N ARG A 105 2.46 -2.99 -13.72
CA ARG A 105 1.45 -3.52 -12.80
C ARG A 105 1.50 -2.84 -11.43
N THR A 106 2.51 -2.02 -11.15
CA THR A 106 2.69 -1.41 -9.84
C THR A 106 1.63 -0.32 -9.63
N VAL A 107 0.75 -0.55 -8.65
CA VAL A 107 -0.30 0.39 -8.23
C VAL A 107 0.17 1.20 -7.01
N LEU A 108 1.06 0.61 -6.21
CA LEU A 108 1.59 1.22 -5.00
C LEU A 108 3.11 1.27 -5.06
N LYS A 109 3.68 2.47 -4.92
CA LYS A 109 5.13 2.66 -5.03
C LYS A 109 5.71 3.18 -3.72
N TYR A 110 6.65 2.43 -3.17
CA TYR A 110 7.49 2.88 -2.06
C TYR A 110 8.69 3.63 -2.59
N MET A 111 9.04 4.77 -2.01
CA MET A 111 10.26 5.46 -2.42
C MET A 111 10.88 6.28 -1.30
N THR A 112 12.13 6.67 -1.48
CA THR A 112 12.75 7.67 -0.60
C THR A 112 12.40 9.08 -1.07
N ASP A 113 12.45 10.06 -0.17
CA ASP A 113 12.22 11.47 -0.51
C ASP A 113 13.09 11.94 -1.67
N GLY A 114 14.35 11.50 -1.72
CA GLY A 114 15.27 11.84 -2.81
C GLY A 114 14.82 11.32 -4.18
N MET A 115 14.17 10.15 -4.23
CA MET A 115 13.60 9.62 -5.48
C MET A 115 12.32 10.37 -5.86
N LEU A 116 11.46 10.70 -4.90
CA LEU A 116 10.27 11.53 -5.15
C LEU A 116 10.63 12.91 -5.68
N LEU A 117 11.59 13.58 -5.05
CA LEU A 117 12.08 14.89 -5.50
C LEU A 117 12.66 14.83 -6.92
N ARG A 118 13.38 13.75 -7.24
CA ARG A 118 13.92 13.54 -8.59
C ARG A 118 12.82 13.38 -9.64
N GLU A 119 11.75 12.65 -9.31
CA GLU A 119 10.61 12.50 -10.20
C GLU A 119 9.87 13.82 -10.39
N PHE A 120 9.67 14.58 -9.31
CA PHE A 120 9.08 15.92 -9.39
C PHE A 120 9.86 16.88 -10.30
N LEU A 121 11.19 16.75 -10.38
CA LEU A 121 12.00 17.54 -11.32
C LEU A 121 11.79 17.14 -12.79
N THR A 122 11.34 15.91 -13.05
CA THR A 122 11.10 15.38 -14.41
C THR A 122 9.64 15.54 -14.83
N GLU A 123 8.72 15.31 -13.90
CA GLU A 123 7.27 15.39 -14.07
C GLU A 123 6.68 16.27 -12.95
N PRO A 124 6.70 17.62 -13.10
CA PRO A 124 6.31 18.55 -12.03
C PRO A 124 4.86 18.44 -11.58
N ASP A 125 3.97 17.90 -12.41
CA ASP A 125 2.56 17.70 -12.11
C ASP A 125 2.24 16.28 -11.60
N LEU A 126 3.24 15.40 -11.53
CA LEU A 126 3.14 14.00 -11.10
C LEU A 126 1.93 13.29 -11.74
N GLY A 127 1.69 13.54 -13.04
CA GLY A 127 0.56 12.99 -13.80
C GLY A 127 0.49 11.46 -13.81
N SER A 128 1.64 10.78 -13.71
CA SER A 128 1.75 9.33 -13.58
C SER A 128 1.15 8.76 -12.27
N TYR A 129 0.88 9.62 -11.28
CA TYR A 129 0.27 9.27 -9.99
C TYR A 129 -1.23 9.64 -9.92
N ARG A 130 -1.95 9.64 -11.05
CA ARG A 130 -3.40 9.95 -11.10
C ARG A 130 -4.27 8.77 -11.51
#